data_AF-A0A1L7U7F5-F1
#
_entry.id   AF-A0A1L7U7F5-F1
#
_cell.length_a   1.000
_cell.length_b   1.000
_cell.length_c   1.000
_cell.angle_alpha   90.00
_cell.angle_beta   90.00
_cell.angle_gamma   90.00
#
_symmetry.space_group_name_H-M   'P 1'
#
loop_
_entity.id
_entity.type
_entity.pdbx_description
1 polymer ?
#
loop_
_entity_poly.entity_id
_entity_poly.type
_entity_poly.pdbx_seq_one_letter_code
_entity_poly.pdbx_strand_id
1 'polypeptide(L)'
;MVETQAVDDIAVYELHSGTGEGADMVFGFNGCLISVSIFPSNGSSSKDTQEHKDRPLQDHFIDVIQKATVCQDDDEYEELVDEVLAVILDAGRPLFYQLISSQDEQALSKSLHHYLFPPSFHFRLEAPAPTSGVSLKTIDSSEAYTTIGIDSVFDQCIDEDLELNPDIPRLTPEDISVTEVFEHGASTITAAVQVQGQEMFCKSRGRGGGLFGTSEARELKCLSEMLKVFPPKAIKVPQLLGYIHHKDTQQILGFLRQWVPGRSLSDVVAAATAEKRQKWACQIRQSIELLHQNGLVWGDAKPGNIIIDEQDNAWLIDFGGGYTRGWIDEELAETKQGDEQALGKITELLSGGENASSAP
;
A
#
# COMPACT_ATOMS: atom_id res chain seq x y z
N MET A 1 -39.09 6.78 11.34
CA MET A 1 -38.15 6.21 10.36
C MET A 1 -36.79 6.66 10.82
N VAL A 2 -36.00 5.74 11.35
CA VAL A 2 -34.63 6.04 11.74
C VAL A 2 -33.86 6.02 10.43
N GLU A 3 -33.55 7.19 9.88
CA GLU A 3 -32.45 7.29 8.92
C GLU A 3 -31.21 6.81 9.67
N THR A 4 -30.81 5.56 9.42
CA THR A 4 -29.44 5.13 9.68
C THR A 4 -28.56 6.11 8.92
N GLN A 5 -27.98 7.08 9.62
CA GLN A 5 -26.86 7.86 9.09
C GLN A 5 -25.87 6.83 8.55
N ALA A 6 -25.59 6.89 7.26
CA ALA A 6 -24.48 6.14 6.70
C ALA A 6 -23.25 6.51 7.52
N VAL A 7 -22.56 5.50 8.07
CA VAL A 7 -21.27 5.72 8.72
C VAL A 7 -20.33 6.17 7.61
N ASP A 8 -19.65 7.30 7.80
CA ASP A 8 -18.68 7.78 6.84
C ASP A 8 -17.54 6.78 6.69
N ASP A 9 -17.19 6.48 5.45
CA ASP A 9 -16.02 5.69 5.11
C ASP A 9 -14.79 6.61 5.10
N ILE A 10 -13.97 6.50 6.16
CA ILE A 10 -12.83 7.37 6.41
C ILE A 10 -11.60 6.52 6.70
N ALA A 11 -10.51 6.80 5.99
CA ALA A 11 -9.21 6.17 6.24
C ALA A 11 -8.09 7.17 5.96
N VAL A 12 -7.18 7.36 6.92
CA VAL A 12 -5.97 8.17 6.70
C VAL A 12 -4.98 7.35 5.89
N TYR A 13 -4.53 7.93 4.78
CA TYR A 13 -3.64 7.24 3.84
C TYR A 13 -2.21 7.72 3.95
N GLU A 14 -2.00 9.03 4.09
CA GLU A 14 -0.64 9.58 4.13
C GLU A 14 -0.55 10.78 5.08
N LEU A 15 0.61 10.87 5.72
CA LEU A 15 1.03 12.00 6.51
C LEU A 15 2.36 12.51 5.93
N HIS A 16 2.40 13.80 5.63
CA HIS A 16 3.60 14.47 5.14
C HIS A 16 4.01 15.55 6.14
N SER A 17 5.29 15.61 6.48
CA SER A 17 5.82 16.67 7.33
C SER A 17 7.19 17.15 6.86
N GLY A 18 7.43 18.45 6.98
CA GLY A 18 8.74 19.06 6.81
C GLY A 18 9.06 19.86 8.06
N THR A 19 10.28 19.71 8.57
CA THR A 19 10.68 20.28 9.87
C THR A 19 10.47 21.79 9.89
N GLY A 20 9.37 22.23 10.51
CA GLY A 20 8.98 23.62 10.66
C GLY A 20 8.47 24.34 9.41
N GLU A 21 8.31 23.63 8.28
CA GLU A 21 7.88 24.19 6.99
C GLU A 21 6.39 23.96 6.71
N GLY A 22 5.77 22.98 7.37
CA GLY A 22 4.36 22.62 7.21
C GLY A 22 4.14 21.12 7.32
N ALA A 23 2.90 20.71 7.20
CA ALA A 23 2.47 19.32 7.16
C ALA A 23 1.24 19.15 6.24
N ASP A 24 0.98 17.93 5.79
CA ASP A 24 -0.22 17.57 5.04
C ASP A 24 -0.80 16.25 5.58
N MET A 25 -2.11 16.19 5.74
CA MET A 25 -2.83 14.94 6.03
C MET A 25 -3.71 14.59 4.83
N VAL A 26 -3.50 13.40 4.27
CA VAL A 26 -4.25 12.87 3.13
C VAL A 26 -5.09 11.69 3.59
N PHE A 27 -6.40 11.76 3.38
CA PHE A 27 -7.33 10.72 3.79
C PHE A 27 -8.46 10.52 2.77
N GLY A 28 -8.99 9.30 2.73
CA GLY A 28 -10.21 8.98 2.01
C GLY A 28 -11.43 9.44 2.81
N PHE A 29 -12.40 10.02 2.12
CA PHE A 29 -13.70 10.37 2.68
C PHE A 29 -14.79 10.04 1.67
N ASN A 30 -15.55 8.97 1.91
CA ASN A 30 -16.65 8.47 1.06
C ASN A 30 -16.26 8.37 -0.44
N GLY A 31 -15.11 7.75 -0.75
CA GLY A 31 -14.63 7.55 -2.11
C GLY A 31 -13.96 8.76 -2.78
N CYS A 32 -13.82 9.88 -2.06
CA CYS A 32 -13.03 11.03 -2.49
C CYS A 32 -11.71 11.10 -1.70
N LEU A 33 -10.71 11.74 -2.27
CA LEU A 33 -9.44 12.02 -1.62
C LEU A 33 -9.43 13.44 -1.08
N ILE A 34 -9.15 13.60 0.21
CA ILE A 34 -9.06 14.89 0.87
C ILE A 34 -7.62 15.11 1.31
N SER A 35 -7.03 16.22 0.89
CA SER A 35 -5.71 16.69 1.34
C SER A 35 -5.88 17.96 2.15
N VAL A 36 -5.36 17.97 3.37
CA VAL A 36 -5.43 19.12 4.27
C VAL A 36 -4.03 19.57 4.62
N SER A 37 -3.63 20.69 4.02
CA SER A 37 -2.35 21.34 4.23
C SER A 37 -2.39 22.23 5.47
N ILE A 38 -1.41 22.05 6.34
CA ILE A 38 -1.23 22.76 7.59
C ILE A 38 0.07 23.56 7.49
N PHE A 39 -0.05 24.88 7.38
CA PHE A 39 1.08 25.79 7.31
C PHE A 39 1.36 26.42 8.67
N PRO A 40 2.62 26.71 9.00
CA PRO A 40 2.99 27.31 10.27
C PRO A 40 2.38 28.70 10.42
N SER A 41 2.01 29.06 11.64
CA SER A 41 1.26 30.29 11.95
C SER A 41 2.00 31.58 11.55
N ASN A 42 3.34 31.54 11.53
CA ASN A 42 4.23 32.67 11.23
C ASN A 42 5.17 32.44 10.02
N GLY A 43 4.89 31.45 9.16
CA GLY A 43 5.69 31.18 7.94
C GLY A 43 7.02 30.44 8.14
N SER A 44 7.43 30.16 9.38
CA SER A 44 8.48 29.22 9.77
C SER A 44 8.24 28.85 11.23
N SER A 45 7.98 27.58 11.53
CA SER A 45 7.82 27.16 12.93
C SER A 45 9.19 27.24 13.63
N SER A 46 9.28 28.16 14.60
CA SER A 46 10.43 28.22 15.51
C SER A 46 10.32 27.05 16.46
N LYS A 47 11.35 26.19 16.50
CA LYS A 47 11.55 25.19 17.57
C LYS A 47 11.81 25.90 18.91
N ASP A 48 10.80 26.57 19.46
CA ASP A 48 10.82 26.98 20.85
C ASP A 48 10.33 25.79 21.67
N THR A 49 11.29 25.10 22.30
CA THR A 49 11.15 23.97 23.22
C THR A 49 10.47 24.36 24.54
N GLN A 50 9.38 25.12 24.50
CA GLN A 50 8.57 25.41 25.67
C GLN A 50 7.16 24.86 25.46
N GLU A 51 6.80 23.88 26.28
CA GLU A 51 5.43 23.48 26.56
C GLU A 51 4.64 24.71 27.06
N HIS A 52 4.08 25.48 26.13
CA HIS A 52 3.23 26.61 26.46
C HIS A 52 1.82 26.35 25.96
N LYS A 53 0.86 26.49 26.89
CA LYS A 53 -0.60 26.45 26.67
C LYS A 53 -1.13 27.44 25.62
N ASP A 54 -0.25 28.26 25.03
CA ASP A 54 -0.55 29.32 24.08
C ASP A 54 0.04 29.06 22.67
N ARG A 55 0.53 27.84 22.39
CA ARG A 55 1.05 27.50 21.06
C ARG A 55 -0.10 27.48 20.03
N PRO A 56 0.08 28.09 18.84
CA PRO A 56 -0.92 28.02 17.78
C PRO A 56 -1.21 26.57 17.36
N LEU A 57 -2.49 26.26 17.14
CA LEU A 57 -2.94 24.91 16.81
C LEU A 57 -2.25 24.32 15.58
N GLN A 58 -2.03 25.15 14.55
CA GLN A 58 -1.31 24.73 13.33
C GLN A 58 0.11 24.25 13.63
N ASP A 59 0.85 24.96 14.48
CA ASP A 59 2.22 24.61 14.83
C ASP A 59 2.27 23.35 15.72
N HIS A 60 1.24 23.13 16.53
CA HIS A 60 1.08 21.88 17.30
C HIS A 60 0.80 20.69 16.37
N PHE A 61 -0.12 20.82 15.42
CA PHE A 61 -0.43 19.76 14.46
C PHE A 61 0.75 19.40 13.56
N ILE A 62 1.57 20.36 13.15
CA ILE A 62 2.81 20.08 12.41
C ILE A 62 3.73 19.16 13.22
N ASP A 63 3.88 19.42 14.53
CA ASP A 63 4.70 18.57 15.40
C ASP A 63 4.08 17.19 15.65
N VAL A 64 2.76 17.12 15.84
CA VAL A 64 2.03 15.85 16.01
C VAL A 64 2.17 14.99 14.76
N ILE A 65 1.96 15.55 13.56
CA ILE A 65 2.16 14.83 12.30
C ILE A 65 3.63 14.44 12.15
N GLN A 66 4.58 15.32 12.46
CA GLN A 66 6.00 14.97 12.42
C GLN A 66 6.31 13.79 13.35
N LYS A 67 5.77 13.79 14.58
CA LYS A 67 5.94 12.69 15.52
C LYS A 67 5.33 11.39 14.97
N ALA A 68 4.12 11.47 14.39
CA ALA A 68 3.46 10.33 13.78
C ALA A 68 4.28 9.73 12.63
N THR A 69 4.88 10.56 11.76
CA THR A 69 5.68 10.08 10.61
C THR A 69 6.94 9.29 10.98
N VAL A 70 7.42 9.38 12.22
CA VAL A 70 8.59 8.63 12.71
C VAL A 70 8.24 7.67 13.85
N CYS A 71 6.96 7.57 14.20
CA CYS A 71 6.49 6.68 15.25
C CYS A 71 6.57 5.22 14.78
N GLN A 72 6.99 4.33 15.67
CA GLN A 72 7.09 2.89 15.40
C GLN A 72 6.10 2.07 16.24
N ASP A 73 5.34 2.74 17.11
CA ASP A 73 4.34 2.14 17.99
C ASP A 73 2.96 2.43 17.41
N ASP A 74 2.23 1.38 17.03
CA ASP A 74 0.97 1.51 16.30
C ASP A 74 -0.11 2.21 17.14
N ASP A 75 -0.17 1.92 18.44
CA ASP A 75 -1.14 2.54 19.36
C ASP A 75 -0.85 4.05 19.52
N GLU A 76 0.42 4.42 19.70
CA GLU A 76 0.83 5.84 19.76
C GLU A 76 0.60 6.55 18.41
N TYR A 77 0.85 5.88 17.28
CA TYR A 77 0.58 6.42 15.95
C TYR A 77 -0.91 6.73 15.76
N GLU A 78 -1.79 5.78 16.10
CA GLU A 78 -3.24 5.96 16.02
C GLU A 78 -3.72 7.14 16.87
N GLU A 79 -3.25 7.25 18.12
CA GLU A 79 -3.60 8.39 18.99
C GLU A 79 -3.20 9.74 18.38
N LEU A 80 -2.01 9.84 17.78
CA LEU A 80 -1.51 11.06 17.14
C LEU A 80 -2.31 11.41 15.87
N VAL A 81 -2.67 10.41 15.07
CA VAL A 81 -3.46 10.58 13.84
C VAL A 81 -4.88 11.03 14.19
N ASP A 82 -5.51 10.37 15.16
CA ASP A 82 -6.88 10.66 15.59
C ASP A 82 -7.02 12.06 16.18
N GLU A 83 -6.00 12.53 16.92
CA GLU A 83 -5.98 13.89 17.47
C GLU A 83 -6.17 14.95 16.37
N VAL A 84 -5.42 14.83 15.27
CA VAL A 84 -5.46 15.79 14.16
C VAL A 84 -6.71 15.57 13.30
N LEU A 85 -7.02 14.31 12.97
CA LEU A 85 -8.14 13.96 12.12
C LEU A 85 -9.48 14.40 12.72
N ALA A 86 -9.69 14.23 14.03
CA ALA A 86 -10.93 14.62 14.70
C ALA A 86 -11.24 16.11 14.51
N VAL A 87 -10.23 16.97 14.67
CA VAL A 87 -10.38 18.42 14.51
C VAL A 87 -10.63 18.81 13.05
N ILE A 88 -9.95 18.15 12.11
CA ILE A 88 -10.17 18.34 10.67
C ILE A 88 -11.61 17.96 10.29
N LEU A 89 -12.10 16.82 10.78
CA LEU A 89 -13.45 16.34 10.50
C LEU A 89 -14.51 17.25 11.11
N ASP A 90 -14.31 17.73 12.34
CA ASP A 90 -15.24 18.68 12.99
C ASP A 90 -15.37 19.99 12.21
N ALA A 91 -14.27 20.49 11.65
CA ALA A 91 -14.26 21.71 10.84
C ALA A 91 -14.72 21.48 9.38
N GLY A 92 -14.43 20.30 8.82
CA GLY A 92 -14.47 20.03 7.38
C GLY A 92 -15.65 19.21 6.88
N ARG A 93 -16.26 18.36 7.72
CA ARG A 93 -17.28 17.38 7.29
C ARG A 93 -18.45 18.02 6.48
N PRO A 94 -19.00 19.19 6.85
CA PRO A 94 -20.04 19.84 6.05
C PRO A 94 -19.57 20.21 4.63
N LEU A 95 -18.31 20.63 4.47
CA LEU A 95 -17.73 20.98 3.17
C LEU A 95 -17.50 19.72 2.33
N PHE A 96 -17.02 18.64 2.94
CA PHE A 96 -16.78 17.37 2.25
C PHE A 96 -18.07 16.79 1.66
N TYR A 97 -19.16 16.77 2.44
CA TYR A 97 -20.46 16.30 1.95
C TYR A 97 -21.02 17.13 0.80
N GLN A 98 -20.84 18.46 0.84
CA GLN A 98 -21.27 19.32 -0.27
C GLN A 98 -20.57 18.94 -1.57
N LEU A 99 -19.28 18.61 -1.51
CA LEU A 99 -18.50 18.21 -2.67
C LEU A 99 -18.89 16.83 -3.18
N ILE A 100 -19.14 15.87 -2.28
CA ILE A 100 -19.57 14.50 -2.66
C ILE A 100 -20.96 14.49 -3.28
N SER A 101 -21.92 15.25 -2.74
CA SER A 101 -23.29 15.32 -3.29
C SER A 101 -23.38 15.85 -4.73
N SER A 102 -22.29 16.42 -5.24
CA SER A 102 -22.17 16.90 -6.62
C SER A 102 -21.64 15.83 -7.58
N GLN A 103 -21.18 14.68 -7.07
CA GLN A 103 -20.67 13.56 -7.85
C GLN A 103 -21.76 12.51 -8.09
N ASP A 104 -21.73 11.88 -9.27
CA ASP A 104 -22.70 10.85 -9.64
C ASP A 104 -22.35 9.50 -8.96
N GLU A 105 -22.93 9.26 -7.77
CA GLU A 105 -22.64 8.12 -6.87
C GLU A 105 -22.72 6.73 -7.52
N GLN A 106 -23.45 6.58 -8.64
CA GLN A 106 -23.76 5.26 -9.21
C GLN A 106 -22.83 4.83 -10.37
N ALA A 107 -22.00 5.72 -10.90
CA ALA A 107 -21.13 5.43 -12.05
C ALA A 107 -19.69 5.01 -11.68
N LEU A 108 -19.27 5.21 -10.41
CA LEU A 108 -17.86 5.16 -10.01
C LEU A 108 -17.41 3.81 -9.38
N SER A 109 -18.33 2.94 -8.97
CA SER A 109 -18.05 2.02 -7.86
C SER A 109 -17.41 0.66 -8.16
N LYS A 110 -16.81 0.42 -9.34
CA LYS A 110 -16.10 -0.84 -9.61
C LYS A 110 -14.88 -0.76 -10.51
N SER A 111 -14.60 0.36 -11.18
CA SER A 111 -13.43 0.42 -12.08
C SER A 111 -12.16 0.68 -11.27
N LEU A 112 -11.05 0.06 -11.67
CA LEU A 112 -9.73 0.35 -11.11
C LEU A 112 -9.37 1.85 -11.25
N HIS A 113 -9.84 2.52 -12.32
CA HIS A 113 -9.63 3.95 -12.51
C HIS A 113 -10.09 4.77 -11.31
N HIS A 114 -11.21 4.43 -10.69
CA HIS A 114 -11.76 5.18 -9.56
C HIS A 114 -10.85 5.14 -8.32
N TYR A 115 -10.17 4.02 -8.09
CA TYR A 115 -9.24 3.84 -6.97
C TYR A 115 -7.88 4.50 -7.23
N LEU A 116 -7.44 4.55 -8.48
CA LEU A 116 -6.16 5.18 -8.84
C LEU A 116 -6.28 6.69 -9.00
N PHE A 117 -7.43 7.18 -9.45
CA PHE A 117 -7.69 8.58 -9.74
C PHE A 117 -9.00 9.05 -9.09
N PRO A 118 -9.15 8.93 -7.75
CA PRO A 118 -10.34 9.41 -7.08
C PRO A 118 -10.45 10.94 -7.22
N PRO A 119 -11.67 11.51 -7.21
CA PRO A 119 -11.85 12.95 -7.09
C PRO A 119 -11.08 13.46 -5.87
N SER A 120 -10.18 14.42 -6.09
CA SER A 120 -9.32 14.98 -5.05
C SER A 120 -9.65 16.43 -4.74
N PHE A 121 -9.67 16.77 -3.46
CA PHE A 121 -9.96 18.11 -2.98
C PHE A 121 -8.89 18.55 -1.98
N HIS A 122 -8.40 19.77 -2.15
CA HIS A 122 -7.31 20.32 -1.36
C HIS A 122 -7.84 21.44 -0.46
N PHE A 123 -7.41 21.42 0.80
CA PHE A 123 -7.81 22.37 1.81
C PHE A 123 -6.60 22.89 2.57
N ARG A 124 -6.73 24.10 3.10
CA ARG A 124 -5.84 24.66 4.10
C ARG A 124 -6.55 24.76 5.43
N LEU A 125 -5.91 24.27 6.50
CA LEU A 125 -6.38 24.47 7.87
C LEU A 125 -6.06 25.88 8.34
N GLU A 126 -7.07 26.61 8.81
CA GLU A 126 -6.94 27.96 9.36
C GLU A 126 -7.37 27.98 10.84
N ALA A 127 -6.46 28.42 11.70
CA ALA A 127 -6.70 28.61 13.13
C ALA A 127 -6.19 30.00 13.58
N PRO A 128 -6.89 31.09 13.19
CA PRO A 128 -6.37 32.46 13.27
C PRO A 128 -6.19 33.01 14.70
N ALA A 129 -6.77 32.38 15.74
CA ALA A 129 -6.53 32.70 17.14
C ALA A 129 -6.96 31.55 18.07
N PRO A 130 -6.43 31.45 19.31
CA PRO A 130 -6.81 30.41 20.27
C PRO A 130 -8.31 30.37 20.64
N THR A 131 -9.03 31.46 20.39
CA THR A 131 -10.46 31.62 20.67
C THR A 131 -11.35 31.59 19.42
N SER A 132 -10.74 31.55 18.23
CA SER A 132 -11.48 31.41 16.97
C SER A 132 -11.64 29.93 16.65
N GLY A 133 -12.81 29.55 16.13
CA GLY A 133 -13.03 28.18 15.67
C GLY A 133 -12.07 27.80 14.54
N VAL A 134 -11.77 26.51 14.44
CA VAL A 134 -10.99 25.94 13.32
C VAL A 134 -11.86 25.92 12.08
N SER A 135 -11.29 26.31 10.93
CA SER A 135 -11.98 26.21 9.64
C SER A 135 -11.05 25.64 8.56
N LEU A 136 -11.66 25.06 7.53
CA LEU A 136 -10.97 24.64 6.32
C LEU A 136 -11.32 25.59 5.17
N LYS A 137 -10.29 26.03 4.45
CA LYS A 137 -10.42 26.83 3.24
C LYS A 137 -10.04 25.98 2.04
N THR A 138 -10.88 25.95 1.00
CA THR A 138 -10.52 25.30 -0.27
C THR A 138 -9.33 26.02 -0.91
N ILE A 139 -8.39 25.25 -1.43
CA ILE A 139 -7.20 25.74 -2.13
C ILE A 139 -7.03 24.99 -3.45
N ASP A 140 -6.24 25.56 -4.36
CA ASP A 140 -5.79 24.87 -5.56
C ASP A 140 -4.70 23.83 -5.20
N SER A 141 -4.55 22.77 -5.99
CA SER A 141 -3.51 21.76 -5.74
C SER A 141 -2.09 22.34 -5.81
N SER A 142 -1.88 23.43 -6.55
CA SER A 142 -0.60 24.16 -6.59
C SER A 142 -0.27 24.93 -5.31
N GLU A 143 -1.26 25.18 -4.45
CA GLU A 143 -1.08 25.79 -3.13
C GLU A 143 -0.93 24.75 -2.00
N ALA A 144 -1.15 23.47 -2.30
CA ALA A 144 -1.07 22.40 -1.32
C ALA A 144 0.38 22.15 -0.88
N TYR A 145 0.56 21.71 0.37
CA TYR A 145 1.87 21.37 0.91
C TYR A 145 2.50 20.18 0.16
N THR A 146 1.68 19.18 -0.17
CA THR A 146 2.08 18.02 -0.97
C THR A 146 1.26 17.94 -2.25
N THR A 147 1.93 17.75 -3.39
CA THR A 147 1.26 17.46 -4.67
C THR A 147 0.98 15.97 -4.78
N ILE A 148 -0.30 15.61 -4.93
CA ILE A 148 -0.76 14.20 -4.95
C ILE A 148 -0.97 13.67 -6.39
N GLY A 149 -0.99 14.56 -7.38
CA GLY A 149 -1.26 14.21 -8.79
C GLY A 149 -0.07 13.71 -9.61
N ILE A 150 -0.36 13.16 -10.78
CA ILE A 150 0.64 12.85 -11.82
C ILE A 150 1.00 14.16 -12.54
N ASP A 151 2.16 14.74 -12.24
CA ASP A 151 2.69 15.86 -13.03
C ASP A 151 3.46 15.33 -14.25
N SER A 152 2.89 15.58 -15.44
CA SER A 152 3.45 15.23 -16.74
C SER A 152 4.89 15.73 -16.98
N VAL A 153 5.35 16.74 -16.23
CA VAL A 153 6.67 17.36 -16.41
C VAL A 153 7.80 16.56 -15.74
N PHE A 154 7.51 15.81 -14.67
CA PHE A 154 8.48 14.97 -13.96
C PHE A 154 8.52 13.51 -14.45
N ASP A 155 7.69 13.19 -15.43
CA ASP A 155 7.31 11.81 -15.80
C ASP A 155 8.08 11.26 -17.03
N GLN A 156 9.19 11.89 -17.42
CA GLN A 156 9.97 11.47 -18.60
C GLN A 156 10.80 10.20 -18.39
N CYS A 157 10.67 9.49 -17.28
CA CYS A 157 11.62 8.44 -16.95
C CYS A 157 10.96 7.16 -16.41
N ILE A 158 11.56 6.03 -16.82
CA ILE A 158 11.56 4.70 -16.18
C ILE A 158 10.58 3.62 -16.70
N ASP A 159 10.21 3.62 -17.97
CA ASP A 159 9.78 2.37 -18.63
C ASP A 159 10.95 1.65 -19.35
N GLU A 160 12.05 2.34 -19.64
CA GLU A 160 13.20 1.78 -20.39
C GLU A 160 13.92 0.63 -19.65
N ASP A 161 13.94 0.66 -18.31
CA ASP A 161 14.62 -0.35 -17.49
C ASP A 161 13.77 -1.61 -17.23
N LEU A 162 12.47 -1.61 -17.59
CA LEU A 162 11.55 -2.69 -17.25
C LEU A 162 11.48 -3.82 -18.30
N GLU A 163 12.23 -3.73 -19.42
CA GLU A 163 12.30 -4.75 -20.49
C GLU A 163 10.97 -5.48 -20.74
N LEU A 164 9.90 -4.71 -20.98
CA LEU A 164 8.54 -5.23 -21.05
C LEU A 164 8.40 -6.32 -22.13
N ASN A 165 7.79 -7.44 -21.78
CA ASN A 165 7.46 -8.50 -22.73
C ASN A 165 6.27 -8.07 -23.63
N PRO A 166 6.43 -7.97 -24.96
CA PRO A 166 5.37 -7.52 -25.87
C PRO A 166 4.19 -8.48 -26.00
N ASP A 167 4.34 -9.75 -25.60
CA ASP A 167 3.26 -10.74 -25.65
C ASP A 167 2.28 -10.60 -24.47
N ILE A 168 2.65 -9.83 -23.45
CA ILE A 168 1.80 -9.56 -22.29
C ILE A 168 0.88 -8.36 -22.60
N PRO A 169 -0.44 -8.49 -22.40
CA PRO A 169 -1.39 -7.44 -22.74
C PRO A 169 -1.18 -6.19 -21.88
N ARG A 170 -1.44 -5.03 -22.51
CA ARG A 170 -1.45 -3.72 -21.87
C ARG A 170 -2.90 -3.27 -21.74
N LEU A 171 -3.32 -2.96 -20.53
CA LEU A 171 -4.69 -2.60 -20.19
C LEU A 171 -4.71 -1.24 -19.51
N THR A 172 -5.78 -0.48 -19.71
CA THR A 172 -5.99 0.75 -18.96
C THR A 172 -6.86 0.48 -17.72
N PRO A 173 -6.80 1.32 -16.68
CA PRO A 173 -7.59 1.13 -15.47
C PRO A 173 -9.12 1.07 -15.71
N GLU A 174 -9.61 1.67 -16.79
CA GLU A 174 -11.03 1.62 -17.17
C GLU A 174 -11.49 0.23 -17.61
N ASP A 175 -10.58 -0.59 -18.15
CA ASP A 175 -10.88 -1.95 -18.63
C ASP A 175 -10.93 -2.99 -17.50
N ILE A 176 -10.58 -2.59 -16.28
CA ILE A 176 -10.38 -3.48 -15.13
C ILE A 176 -11.44 -3.19 -14.07
N SER A 177 -12.21 -4.21 -13.71
CA SER A 177 -13.21 -4.12 -12.64
C SER A 177 -12.67 -4.72 -11.35
N VAL A 178 -12.64 -3.94 -10.27
CA VAL A 178 -12.31 -4.40 -8.92
C VAL A 178 -13.44 -5.26 -8.35
N THR A 179 -13.10 -6.43 -7.84
CA THR A 179 -14.04 -7.38 -7.23
C THR A 179 -13.89 -7.45 -5.71
N GLU A 180 -12.66 -7.39 -5.21
CA GLU A 180 -12.33 -7.38 -3.78
C GLU A 180 -11.09 -6.54 -3.53
N VAL A 181 -11.13 -5.64 -2.56
CA VAL A 181 -10.00 -4.80 -2.16
C VAL A 181 -9.32 -5.44 -0.96
N PHE A 182 -8.01 -5.69 -1.06
CA PHE A 182 -7.21 -6.17 0.07
C PHE A 182 -6.52 -5.01 0.78
N GLU A 183 -6.03 -4.04 0.02
CA GLU A 183 -5.36 -2.86 0.51
C GLU A 183 -5.66 -1.69 -0.43
N HIS A 184 -5.92 -0.51 0.11
CA HIS A 184 -6.08 0.71 -0.66
C HIS A 184 -5.48 1.90 0.08
N GLY A 185 -4.80 2.76 -0.66
CA GLY A 185 -4.30 4.03 -0.19
C GLY A 185 -4.82 5.18 -1.05
N ALA A 186 -4.21 6.35 -0.91
CA ALA A 186 -4.64 7.58 -1.58
C ALA A 186 -4.67 7.48 -3.12
N SER A 187 -3.81 6.66 -3.71
CA SER A 187 -3.83 6.32 -5.14
C SER A 187 -3.14 4.98 -5.40
N THR A 188 -3.17 4.08 -4.41
CA THR A 188 -2.57 2.75 -4.46
C THR A 188 -3.65 1.72 -4.19
N ILE A 189 -3.54 0.56 -4.81
CA ILE A 189 -4.50 -0.52 -4.61
C ILE A 189 -3.87 -1.89 -4.85
N THR A 190 -4.20 -2.79 -3.93
CA THR A 190 -3.98 -4.23 -4.04
C THR A 190 -5.35 -4.91 -3.98
N ALA A 191 -5.73 -5.61 -5.05
CA ALA A 191 -7.10 -6.11 -5.20
C ALA A 191 -7.20 -7.38 -6.05
N ALA A 192 -8.27 -8.15 -5.82
CA ALA A 192 -8.78 -9.05 -6.84
C ALA A 192 -9.59 -8.24 -7.87
N VAL A 193 -9.41 -8.59 -9.14
CA VAL A 193 -10.03 -7.87 -10.26
C VAL A 193 -10.55 -8.85 -11.31
N GLN A 194 -11.51 -8.38 -12.09
CA GLN A 194 -12.05 -9.07 -13.26
C GLN A 194 -11.63 -8.34 -14.53
N VAL A 195 -11.02 -9.06 -15.47
CA VAL A 195 -10.69 -8.57 -16.81
C VAL A 195 -11.28 -9.55 -17.83
N GLN A 196 -12.20 -9.08 -18.67
CA GLN A 196 -12.85 -9.90 -19.72
C GLN A 196 -13.43 -11.25 -19.21
N GLY A 197 -13.90 -11.30 -17.95
CA GLY A 197 -14.45 -12.52 -17.37
C GLY A 197 -13.41 -13.46 -16.72
N GLN A 198 -12.13 -13.08 -16.69
CA GLN A 198 -11.09 -13.76 -15.94
C GLN A 198 -10.76 -13.01 -14.64
N GLU A 199 -10.71 -13.74 -13.53
CA GLU A 199 -10.25 -13.23 -12.24
C GLU A 199 -8.72 -13.18 -12.19
N MET A 200 -8.17 -12.07 -11.71
CA MET A 200 -6.75 -11.80 -11.59
C MET A 200 -6.45 -11.05 -10.30
N PHE A 201 -5.17 -11.03 -9.91
CA PHE A 201 -4.68 -10.16 -8.84
C PHE A 201 -4.07 -8.90 -9.45
N CYS A 202 -4.37 -7.75 -8.87
CA CYS A 202 -3.91 -6.43 -9.29
C CYS A 202 -3.10 -5.78 -8.16
N LYS A 203 -1.95 -5.21 -8.52
CA LYS A 203 -1.23 -4.25 -7.69
C LYS A 203 -0.89 -3.04 -8.55
N SER A 204 -1.36 -1.85 -8.15
CA SER A 204 -1.29 -0.65 -9.00
C SER A 204 -1.22 0.64 -8.18
N ARG A 205 -0.65 1.67 -8.79
CA ARG A 205 -0.46 3.01 -8.23
C ARG A 205 -0.64 4.10 -9.31
N GLY A 206 -1.47 5.09 -9.00
CA GLY A 206 -1.79 6.23 -9.86
C GLY A 206 -1.07 7.52 -9.47
N ARG A 207 0.22 7.47 -9.14
CA ARG A 207 1.00 8.65 -8.70
C ARG A 207 2.07 9.07 -9.71
N GLY A 208 2.48 10.34 -9.65
CA GLY A 208 3.61 10.84 -10.42
C GLY A 208 4.89 10.04 -10.14
N GLY A 209 5.70 9.81 -11.17
CA GLY A 209 6.89 8.96 -11.09
C GLY A 209 6.61 7.46 -11.26
N GLY A 210 5.34 7.06 -11.44
CA GLY A 210 4.95 5.69 -11.78
C GLY A 210 5.37 4.68 -10.72
N LEU A 211 5.99 3.59 -11.16
CA LEU A 211 6.49 2.53 -10.28
C LEU A 211 7.94 2.75 -9.80
N PHE A 212 8.59 3.87 -10.12
CA PHE A 212 10.01 4.01 -9.85
C PHE A 212 10.35 3.92 -8.36
N GLY A 213 11.33 3.06 -8.04
CA GLY A 213 11.81 2.88 -6.67
C GLY A 213 10.77 2.27 -5.72
N THR A 214 9.67 1.72 -6.23
CA THR A 214 8.62 1.11 -5.39
C THR A 214 8.75 -0.41 -5.32
N SER A 215 8.07 -1.01 -4.33
CA SER A 215 7.97 -2.46 -4.20
C SER A 215 7.24 -3.08 -5.40
N GLU A 216 6.26 -2.39 -5.98
CA GLU A 216 5.55 -2.84 -7.18
C GLU A 216 6.48 -2.95 -8.40
N ALA A 217 7.40 -2.02 -8.61
CA ALA A 217 8.40 -2.14 -9.68
C ALA A 217 9.30 -3.35 -9.49
N ARG A 218 9.74 -3.60 -8.24
CA ARG A 218 10.56 -4.77 -7.92
C ARG A 218 9.79 -6.06 -8.20
N GLU A 219 8.53 -6.16 -7.75
CA GLU A 219 7.68 -7.32 -8.01
C GLU A 219 7.47 -7.54 -9.51
N LEU A 220 7.14 -6.47 -10.25
CA LEU A 220 6.97 -6.52 -11.69
C LEU A 220 8.22 -7.01 -12.42
N LYS A 221 9.40 -6.51 -12.01
CA LYS A 221 10.68 -6.95 -12.56
C LYS A 221 10.93 -8.43 -12.28
N CYS A 222 10.72 -8.88 -11.04
CA CYS A 222 10.85 -10.29 -10.67
C CYS A 222 9.91 -11.19 -11.50
N LEU A 223 8.63 -10.82 -11.63
CA LEU A 223 7.66 -11.56 -12.43
C LEU A 223 8.03 -11.59 -13.92
N SER A 224 8.56 -10.49 -14.45
CA SER A 224 9.04 -10.41 -15.84
C SER A 224 10.23 -11.32 -16.09
N GLU A 225 11.19 -11.37 -15.17
CA GLU A 225 12.33 -12.30 -15.27
C GLU A 225 11.90 -13.76 -15.11
N MET A 226 10.97 -14.05 -14.19
CA MET A 226 10.41 -15.40 -14.05
C MET A 226 9.72 -15.87 -15.33
N LEU A 227 9.02 -14.98 -16.03
CA LEU A 227 8.37 -15.28 -17.31
C LEU A 227 9.39 -15.64 -18.40
N LYS A 228 10.60 -15.05 -18.39
CA LYS A 228 11.68 -15.37 -19.34
C LYS A 228 12.30 -16.74 -19.09
N VAL A 229 12.35 -17.17 -17.83
CA VAL A 229 13.13 -18.33 -17.39
C VAL A 229 12.28 -19.58 -17.17
N PHE A 230 11.08 -19.43 -16.63
CA PHE A 230 10.25 -20.57 -16.23
C PHE A 230 9.11 -20.81 -17.23
N PRO A 231 9.01 -22.03 -17.79
CA PRO A 231 7.82 -22.44 -18.51
C PRO A 231 6.58 -22.38 -17.60
N PRO A 232 5.37 -22.21 -18.17
CA PRO A 232 4.15 -22.23 -17.38
C PRO A 232 4.05 -23.48 -16.50
N LYS A 233 3.72 -23.28 -15.22
CA LYS A 233 3.57 -24.32 -14.18
C LYS A 233 4.86 -25.03 -13.74
N ALA A 234 6.04 -24.61 -14.21
CA ALA A 234 7.32 -25.19 -13.79
C ALA A 234 7.64 -24.93 -12.31
N ILE A 235 7.15 -23.81 -11.79
CA ILE A 235 7.32 -23.37 -10.41
C ILE A 235 5.98 -22.86 -9.84
N LYS A 236 5.80 -22.96 -8.52
CA LYS A 236 4.59 -22.51 -7.80
C LYS A 236 4.69 -21.03 -7.41
N VAL A 237 4.73 -20.18 -8.42
CA VAL A 237 4.64 -18.72 -8.29
C VAL A 237 3.60 -18.19 -9.27
N PRO A 238 2.88 -17.11 -8.94
CA PRO A 238 1.96 -16.46 -9.87
C PRO A 238 2.65 -16.01 -11.16
N GLN A 239 1.95 -16.14 -12.29
CA GLN A 239 2.43 -15.63 -13.58
C GLN A 239 1.99 -14.19 -13.81
N LEU A 240 2.85 -13.39 -14.45
CA LEU A 240 2.47 -12.08 -14.99
C LEU A 240 1.46 -12.28 -16.13
N LEU A 241 0.33 -11.56 -16.07
CA LEU A 241 -0.77 -11.67 -17.01
C LEU A 241 -1.08 -10.36 -17.76
N GLY A 242 -0.64 -9.21 -17.24
CA GLY A 242 -0.90 -7.93 -17.89
C GLY A 242 -0.12 -6.79 -17.25
N TYR A 243 0.09 -5.74 -18.02
CA TYR A 243 0.54 -4.44 -17.53
C TYR A 243 -0.64 -3.49 -17.45
N ILE A 244 -0.64 -2.65 -16.42
CA ILE A 244 -1.61 -1.58 -16.26
C ILE A 244 -0.89 -0.30 -16.63
N HIS A 245 -1.40 0.46 -17.59
CA HIS A 245 -0.77 1.69 -18.03
C HIS A 245 -1.73 2.87 -18.00
N HIS A 246 -1.17 4.05 -17.80
CA HIS A 246 -1.90 5.28 -17.95
C HIS A 246 -2.31 5.45 -19.42
N LYS A 247 -3.56 5.86 -19.65
CA LYS A 247 -4.12 5.99 -21.00
C LYS A 247 -3.36 7.00 -21.85
N ASP A 248 -3.08 8.17 -21.29
CA ASP A 248 -2.45 9.28 -22.03
C ASP A 248 -0.91 9.23 -22.01
N THR A 249 -0.29 9.11 -20.82
CA THR A 249 1.19 9.12 -20.68
C THR A 249 1.85 7.80 -21.05
N GLN A 250 1.09 6.70 -21.15
CA GLN A 250 1.58 5.33 -21.40
C GLN A 250 2.46 4.73 -20.29
N GLN A 251 2.71 5.48 -19.21
CA GLN A 251 3.45 5.03 -18.04
C GLN A 251 2.83 3.78 -17.43
N ILE A 252 3.68 2.85 -16.98
CA ILE A 252 3.24 1.69 -16.22
C ILE A 252 2.80 2.12 -14.81
N LEU A 253 1.54 1.86 -14.49
CA LEU A 253 0.91 2.13 -13.20
C LEU A 253 0.94 0.91 -12.28
N GLY A 254 1.12 -0.30 -12.85
CA GLY A 254 1.01 -1.53 -12.10
C GLY A 254 0.98 -2.76 -12.99
N PHE A 255 0.56 -3.88 -12.42
CA PHE A 255 0.50 -5.15 -13.12
C PHE A 255 -0.66 -6.03 -12.67
N LEU A 256 -1.01 -6.97 -13.54
CA LEU A 256 -1.93 -8.07 -13.28
C LEU A 256 -1.15 -9.37 -13.23
N ARG A 257 -1.41 -10.18 -12.22
CA ARG A 257 -0.85 -11.53 -12.11
C ARG A 257 -1.93 -12.57 -11.85
N GLN A 258 -1.56 -13.83 -12.00
CA GLN A 258 -2.42 -14.97 -11.70
C GLN A 258 -2.99 -14.85 -10.28
N TRP A 259 -4.32 -14.97 -10.19
CA TRP A 259 -5.01 -15.19 -8.92
C TRP A 259 -4.73 -16.60 -8.41
N VAL A 260 -4.31 -16.71 -7.15
CA VAL A 260 -4.04 -17.99 -6.48
C VAL A 260 -5.05 -18.14 -5.35
N PRO A 261 -6.15 -18.90 -5.56
CA PRO A 261 -7.14 -19.11 -4.51
C PRO A 261 -6.54 -19.97 -3.39
N GLY A 262 -6.75 -19.56 -2.15
CA GLY A 262 -6.22 -20.28 -1.00
C GLY A 262 -6.21 -19.43 0.26
N ARG A 263 -5.46 -19.90 1.26
CA ARG A 263 -5.24 -19.19 2.53
C ARG A 263 -3.76 -19.06 2.79
N SER A 264 -3.35 -18.05 3.56
CA SER A 264 -1.94 -17.91 3.93
C SER A 264 -1.47 -19.09 4.78
N LEU A 265 -0.19 -19.45 4.69
CA LEU A 265 0.39 -20.49 5.53
C LEU A 265 0.27 -20.14 7.02
N SER A 266 0.41 -18.85 7.37
CA SER A 266 0.19 -18.34 8.72
C SER A 266 -1.16 -18.77 9.30
N ASP A 267 -2.22 -18.77 8.48
CA ASP A 267 -3.58 -19.05 8.94
C ASP A 267 -3.87 -20.55 9.12
N VAL A 268 -3.18 -21.40 8.37
CA VAL A 268 -3.53 -22.84 8.27
C VAL A 268 -2.53 -23.75 8.97
N VAL A 269 -1.31 -23.27 9.25
CA VAL A 269 -0.22 -24.11 9.79
C VAL A 269 -0.56 -24.77 11.13
N ALA A 270 -1.27 -24.05 12.00
CA ALA A 270 -1.63 -24.53 13.34
C ALA A 270 -2.49 -25.81 13.30
N ALA A 271 -3.41 -25.90 12.34
CA ALA A 271 -4.34 -27.03 12.19
C ALA A 271 -3.86 -28.11 11.21
N ALA A 272 -2.69 -27.91 10.58
CA ALA A 272 -2.18 -28.82 9.56
C ALA A 272 -1.60 -30.12 10.12
N THR A 273 -1.79 -31.22 9.40
CA THR A 273 -1.16 -32.52 9.74
C THR A 273 0.33 -32.51 9.43
N ALA A 274 1.09 -33.43 10.03
CA ALA A 274 2.52 -33.56 9.77
C ALA A 274 2.84 -33.79 8.29
N GLU A 275 2.01 -34.58 7.60
CA GLU A 275 2.17 -34.87 6.16
C GLU A 275 1.99 -33.61 5.31
N LYS A 276 0.99 -32.78 5.64
CA LYS A 276 0.77 -31.49 4.95
C LYS A 276 1.95 -30.55 5.17
N ARG A 277 2.40 -30.41 6.42
CA ARG A 277 3.54 -29.55 6.76
C ARG A 277 4.82 -30.00 6.04
N GLN A 278 5.08 -31.31 5.99
CA GLN A 278 6.21 -31.86 5.25
C GLN A 278 6.10 -31.58 3.74
N LYS A 279 4.91 -31.75 3.16
CA LYS A 279 4.66 -31.42 1.74
C LYS A 279 4.96 -29.95 1.46
N TRP A 280 4.44 -29.04 2.28
CA TRP A 280 4.65 -27.60 2.11
C TRP A 280 6.13 -27.22 2.25
N ALA A 281 6.82 -27.75 3.27
CA ALA A 281 8.26 -27.51 3.45
C ALA A 281 9.08 -27.92 2.21
N CYS A 282 8.77 -29.07 1.62
CA CYS A 282 9.41 -29.52 0.39
C CYS A 282 9.12 -28.59 -0.80
N GLN A 283 7.88 -28.17 -0.99
CA GLN A 283 7.49 -27.30 -2.12
C GLN A 283 8.08 -25.89 -2.01
N ILE A 284 8.10 -25.32 -0.80
CA ILE A 284 8.70 -24.01 -0.52
C ILE A 284 10.20 -24.05 -0.82
N ARG A 285 10.91 -25.06 -0.28
CA ARG A 285 12.34 -25.26 -0.54
C ARG A 285 12.63 -25.37 -2.04
N GLN A 286 11.89 -26.24 -2.75
CA GLN A 286 12.08 -26.43 -4.19
C GLN A 286 11.87 -25.13 -4.98
N SER A 287 10.86 -24.34 -4.62
CA SER A 287 10.59 -23.07 -5.30
C SER A 287 11.70 -22.05 -5.06
N ILE A 288 12.19 -21.90 -3.81
CA ILE A 288 13.31 -21.01 -3.48
C ILE A 288 14.60 -21.45 -4.20
N GLU A 289 14.92 -22.75 -4.16
CA GLU A 289 16.09 -23.29 -4.87
C GLU A 289 16.05 -23.00 -6.37
N LEU A 290 14.90 -23.19 -7.01
CA LEU A 290 14.71 -22.90 -8.44
C LEU A 290 14.86 -21.40 -8.75
N LEU A 291 14.31 -20.52 -7.92
CA LEU A 291 14.51 -19.07 -8.05
C LEU A 291 16.00 -18.73 -7.97
N HIS A 292 16.67 -19.20 -6.92
CA HIS A 292 18.07 -18.89 -6.66
C HIS A 292 19.02 -19.41 -7.73
N GLN A 293 18.76 -20.61 -8.28
CA GLN A 293 19.52 -21.19 -9.40
C GLN A 293 19.48 -20.30 -10.65
N ASN A 294 18.41 -19.53 -10.81
CA ASN A 294 18.21 -18.61 -11.93
C ASN A 294 18.52 -17.15 -11.58
N GLY A 295 19.19 -16.91 -10.43
CA GLY A 295 19.60 -15.57 -10.03
C GLY A 295 18.48 -14.71 -9.43
N LEU A 296 17.29 -15.26 -9.24
CA LEU A 296 16.14 -14.55 -8.68
C LEU A 296 16.12 -14.69 -7.15
N VAL A 297 15.67 -13.64 -6.48
CA VAL A 297 15.53 -13.57 -5.02
C VAL A 297 14.05 -13.30 -4.72
N TRP A 298 13.49 -13.98 -3.73
CA TRP A 298 12.13 -13.74 -3.29
C TRP A 298 12.06 -12.43 -2.49
N GLY A 299 12.83 -12.35 -1.42
CA GLY A 299 13.23 -11.11 -0.75
C GLY A 299 12.28 -10.57 0.32
N ASP A 300 11.12 -11.19 0.52
CA ASP A 300 10.29 -10.99 1.73
C ASP A 300 9.70 -12.33 2.19
N ALA A 301 10.59 -13.30 2.40
CA ALA A 301 10.21 -14.66 2.74
C ALA A 301 9.59 -14.75 4.14
N LYS A 302 8.27 -14.99 4.20
CA LYS A 302 7.49 -15.16 5.43
C LYS A 302 6.26 -16.05 5.20
N PRO A 303 5.69 -16.70 6.23
CA PRO A 303 4.50 -17.54 6.06
C PRO A 303 3.27 -16.78 5.53
N GLY A 304 3.17 -15.47 5.78
CA GLY A 304 2.10 -14.63 5.23
C GLY A 304 2.14 -14.53 3.70
N ASN A 305 3.33 -14.63 3.10
CA ASN A 305 3.54 -14.56 1.66
C ASN A 305 3.52 -15.95 0.99
N ILE A 306 2.97 -16.95 1.67
CA ILE A 306 2.82 -18.31 1.13
C ILE A 306 1.33 -18.64 1.11
N ILE A 307 0.77 -18.86 -0.06
CA ILE A 307 -0.62 -19.30 -0.21
C ILE A 307 -0.66 -20.82 -0.32
N ILE A 308 -1.50 -21.45 0.51
CA ILE A 308 -1.86 -22.86 0.39
C ILE A 308 -3.13 -22.95 -0.45
N ASP A 309 -3.00 -23.50 -1.65
CA ASP A 309 -4.14 -23.69 -2.57
C ASP A 309 -5.08 -24.81 -2.12
N GLU A 310 -6.23 -24.91 -2.78
CA GLU A 310 -7.25 -25.93 -2.51
C GLU A 310 -6.75 -27.38 -2.68
N GLN A 311 -5.62 -27.60 -3.37
CA GLN A 311 -4.98 -28.89 -3.54
C GLN A 311 -3.79 -29.09 -2.58
N ASP A 312 -3.75 -28.32 -1.49
CA ASP A 312 -2.70 -28.31 -0.47
C ASP A 312 -1.30 -28.04 -1.05
N ASN A 313 -1.17 -27.26 -2.12
CA ASN A 313 0.15 -26.86 -2.63
C ASN A 313 0.54 -25.48 -2.11
N ALA A 314 1.81 -25.32 -1.77
CA ALA A 314 2.37 -24.04 -1.36
C ALA A 314 2.80 -23.22 -2.60
N TRP A 315 2.31 -21.98 -2.68
CA TRP A 315 2.67 -20.98 -3.68
C TRP A 315 3.38 -19.82 -3.01
N LEU A 316 4.51 -19.39 -3.56
CA LEU A 316 5.19 -18.17 -3.11
C LEU A 316 4.57 -16.97 -3.84
N ILE A 317 4.12 -15.98 -3.07
CA ILE A 317 3.59 -14.71 -3.58
C ILE A 317 4.44 -13.55 -3.06
N ASP A 318 4.15 -12.35 -3.56
CA ASP A 318 4.78 -11.10 -3.14
C ASP A 318 6.32 -11.08 -3.32
N PHE A 319 6.73 -10.52 -4.46
CA PHE A 319 8.13 -10.28 -4.79
C PHE A 319 8.46 -8.78 -4.69
N GLY A 320 7.67 -8.02 -3.93
CA GLY A 320 7.87 -6.59 -3.74
C GLY A 320 9.07 -6.24 -2.88
N GLY A 321 9.66 -7.25 -2.22
CA GLY A 321 10.79 -7.06 -1.32
C GLY A 321 10.35 -6.49 0.01
N GLY A 322 11.29 -6.31 0.91
CA GLY A 322 11.03 -5.78 2.23
C GLY A 322 11.78 -6.51 3.32
N TYR A 323 11.48 -6.08 4.53
CA TYR A 323 12.05 -6.62 5.74
C TYR A 323 10.93 -6.94 6.72
N THR A 324 10.78 -8.22 7.04
CA THR A 324 9.86 -8.66 8.08
C THR A 324 10.66 -9.05 9.32
N ARG A 325 10.56 -8.22 10.37
CA ARG A 325 11.22 -8.44 11.67
C ARG A 325 10.90 -9.84 12.22
N GLY A 326 11.92 -10.52 12.71
CA GLY A 326 11.79 -11.87 13.27
C GLY A 326 11.91 -12.99 12.24
N TRP A 327 11.71 -12.72 10.95
CA TRP A 327 11.89 -13.70 9.88
C TRP A 327 13.28 -13.64 9.26
N ILE A 328 13.79 -12.45 8.98
CA ILE A 328 15.10 -12.25 8.38
C ILE A 328 15.88 -11.25 9.25
N ASP A 329 17.21 -11.30 9.24
CA ASP A 329 18.05 -10.23 9.79
C ASP A 329 18.05 -9.05 8.81
N GLU A 330 17.95 -7.81 9.31
CA GLU A 330 17.79 -6.62 8.45
C GLU A 330 18.88 -6.48 7.38
N GLU A 331 20.11 -6.86 7.71
CA GLU A 331 21.26 -6.85 6.80
C GLU A 331 21.16 -7.85 5.64
N LEU A 332 20.31 -8.87 5.78
CA LEU A 332 20.08 -9.92 4.79
C LEU A 332 18.79 -9.70 3.98
N ALA A 333 18.06 -8.60 4.23
CA ALA A 333 16.84 -8.28 3.50
C ALA A 333 17.09 -8.27 1.98
N GLU A 334 16.15 -8.81 1.23
CA GLU A 334 16.22 -8.89 -0.23
C GLU A 334 17.46 -9.61 -0.81
N THR A 335 18.04 -10.56 -0.06
CA THR A 335 19.16 -11.40 -0.53
C THR A 335 18.82 -12.90 -0.56
N LYS A 336 19.60 -13.68 -1.32
CA LYS A 336 19.50 -15.16 -1.30
C LYS A 336 19.72 -15.74 0.10
N GLN A 337 20.65 -15.16 0.85
CA GLN A 337 20.94 -15.58 2.23
C GLN A 337 19.75 -15.29 3.15
N GLY A 338 19.06 -14.16 2.94
CA GLY A 338 17.82 -13.83 3.65
C GLY A 338 16.71 -14.85 3.36
N ASP A 339 16.51 -15.22 2.09
CA ASP A 339 15.54 -16.26 1.71
C ASP A 339 15.88 -17.63 2.34
N GLU A 340 17.16 -18.01 2.39
CA GLU A 340 17.63 -19.25 3.03
C GLU A 340 17.40 -19.21 4.55
N GLN A 341 17.67 -18.07 5.20
CA GLN A 341 17.42 -17.89 6.62
C GLN A 341 15.93 -18.01 6.96
N ALA A 342 15.07 -17.33 6.20
CA ALA A 342 13.63 -17.43 6.34
C ALA A 342 13.13 -18.86 6.11
N LEU A 343 13.65 -19.56 5.08
CA LEU A 343 13.31 -20.95 4.82
C LEU A 343 13.64 -21.86 6.02
N GLY A 344 14.75 -21.62 6.71
CA GLY A 344 15.09 -22.30 7.96
C GLY A 344 13.99 -22.14 9.02
N LYS A 345 13.63 -20.89 9.32
CA LYS A 345 12.58 -20.58 10.31
C LYS A 345 11.20 -21.11 9.91
N ILE A 346 10.84 -21.04 8.63
CA ILE A 346 9.58 -21.59 8.10
C ILE A 346 9.59 -23.13 8.25
N THR A 347 10.72 -23.78 8.00
CA THR A 347 10.85 -25.24 8.18
C THR A 347 10.72 -25.62 9.66
N GLU A 348 11.29 -24.85 10.58
CA GLU A 348 11.12 -25.04 12.03
C GLU A 348 9.65 -24.89 12.44
N LEU A 349 8.96 -23.84 11.96
CA LEU A 349 7.53 -23.64 12.18
C LEU A 349 6.72 -24.85 11.69
N LEU A 350 7.01 -25.34 10.49
CA LEU A 350 6.35 -26.50 9.88
C LEU A 350 6.69 -27.83 10.59
N SER A 351 7.83 -27.92 11.28
CA SER A 351 8.18 -29.14 12.01
C SER A 351 7.41 -29.28 13.33
N GLY A 352 6.70 -28.23 13.76
CA GLY A 352 6.08 -28.14 15.08
C GLY A 352 7.16 -27.88 16.13
N GLY A 353 7.10 -26.74 16.81
CA GLY A 353 8.12 -26.32 17.78
C GLY A 353 8.26 -27.26 18.98
N GLU A 354 8.92 -28.40 18.80
CA GLU A 354 9.19 -29.39 19.86
C GLU A 354 10.36 -29.02 20.78
N ASN A 355 10.89 -27.79 20.72
CA ASN A 355 12.04 -27.38 21.57
C ASN A 355 11.88 -26.09 22.38
N ALA A 356 10.68 -25.51 22.53
CA ALA A 356 10.48 -24.30 23.34
C ALA A 356 9.71 -24.52 24.65
N SER A 357 9.68 -25.75 25.19
CA SER A 357 9.16 -26.00 26.55
C SER A 357 9.92 -27.12 27.26
N SER A 358 11.24 -26.98 27.42
CA SER A 358 11.94 -27.67 28.52
C SER A 358 13.29 -27.02 28.82
N ALA A 359 13.26 -25.96 29.62
CA ALA A 359 14.33 -25.70 30.59
C ALA A 359 13.69 -25.03 31.82
N PRO A 360 14.03 -25.48 33.04
CA PRO A 360 13.31 -25.19 34.28
C PRO A 360 13.50 -23.77 34.83
#